data_AF-A0A1G3Y680-F1
#
_entry.id   AF-A0A1G3Y680-F1
#
_cell.length_a   1.000
_cell.length_b   1.000
_cell.length_c   1.000
_cell.angle_alpha   90.00
_cell.angle_beta   90.00
_cell.angle_gamma   90.00
#
_symmetry.space_group_name_H-M   'P 1'
#
loop_
_entity.id
_entity.type
_entity.pdbx_description
1 polymer ?
#
loop_
_entity_poly.entity_id
_entity_poly.type
_entity_poly.pdbx_seq_one_letter_code
_entity_poly.pdbx_strand_id
1 'polypeptide(L)' 'MKDYLYDEVAKVAYDLHEKRGRVHGYDMDDWLEAERIVLERYAKRIKKEAEKPSKTKAKKAK' A
#
# COMPACT_ATOMS: atom_id res chain seq x y z
N MET A 1 -4.09 2.91 13.90
CA MET A 1 -4.10 3.53 12.54
C MET A 1 -2.73 3.54 11.88
N LYS A 2 -1.61 3.48 12.62
CA LYS A 2 -0.28 3.32 12.02
C LYS A 2 0.04 1.87 11.62
N ASP A 3 -0.54 0.90 12.31
CA ASP A 3 -0.21 -0.53 12.18
C ASP A 3 -0.56 -1.11 10.80
N TYR A 4 -1.66 -0.63 10.19
CA TYR A 4 -2.08 -1.08 8.85
C TYR A 4 -1.11 -0.68 7.74
N LEU A 5 -0.37 0.42 7.92
CA LEU A 5 0.59 0.89 6.92
C LEU A 5 1.85 0.04 6.98
N TYR A 6 2.33 -0.29 8.19
CA TYR A 6 3.45 -1.20 8.38
C TYR A 6 3.17 -2.60 7.83
N ASP A 7 1.94 -3.10 7.99
CA ASP A 7 1.54 -4.41 7.46
C ASP A 7 1.54 -4.43 5.91
N GLU A 8 1.08 -3.35 5.26
CA GLU A 8 1.19 -3.20 3.80
C GLU A 8 2.65 -3.09 3.35
N VAL A 9 3.47 -2.31 4.06
CA VAL A 9 4.90 -2.16 3.74
C VAL A 9 5.61 -3.50 3.89
N ALA A 10 5.36 -4.25 4.96
CA ALA A 10 5.96 -5.56 5.20
C ALA A 10 5.57 -6.58 4.11
N LYS A 11 4.30 -6.59 3.68
CA LYS A 11 3.85 -7.42 2.56
C LYS A 11 4.56 -7.08 1.25
N VAL A 12 4.70 -5.79 0.94
CA VAL A 12 5.35 -5.33 -0.30
C VAL A 12 6.85 -5.61 -0.27
N ALA A 13 7.51 -5.39 0.87
CA ALA A 13 8.93 -5.70 1.06
C ALA A 13 9.19 -7.20 0.90
N TYR A 14 8.32 -8.05 1.47
CA TYR A 14 8.42 -9.50 1.33
C TYR A 14 8.26 -9.97 -0.13
N ASP A 15 7.28 -9.42 -0.85
CA ASP A 15 7.08 -9.73 -2.28
C ASP A 15 8.27 -9.27 -3.15
N LEU A 16 8.85 -8.11 -2.85
CA LEU A 16 10.08 -7.61 -3.47
C LEU A 16 11.26 -8.53 -3.21
N HIS A 17 11.49 -8.90 -1.95
CA HIS A 17 12.58 -9.78 -1.54
C HIS A 17 12.44 -11.19 -2.15
N GLU A 18 11.22 -11.75 -2.23
CA GLU A 18 10.99 -13.02 -2.92
C GLU A 18 11.21 -12.92 -4.44
N LYS A 19 10.69 -11.86 -5.10
CA LYS A 19 10.89 -11.65 -6.54
C LYS A 19 12.35 -11.46 -6.92
N ARG A 20 13.13 -10.86 -6.04
CA ARG A 20 14.56 -10.64 -6.23
C ARG A 20 15.40 -11.91 -6.02
N GLY A 21 14.80 -12.97 -5.46
CA GLY A 21 15.45 -14.27 -5.25
C GLY A 21 16.12 -14.40 -3.89
N ARG A 22 15.66 -13.67 -2.87
CA ARG A 22 16.20 -13.69 -1.49
C ARG A 22 17.68 -13.34 -1.41
N VAL A 23 18.08 -12.34 -2.20
CA VAL A 23 19.47 -11.86 -2.22
C VAL A 23 19.75 -11.15 -0.90
N HIS A 24 20.57 -11.78 -0.07
CA HIS A 24 21.05 -11.19 1.18
C HIS A 24 21.81 -9.88 0.89
N GLY A 25 21.52 -8.86 1.70
CA GLY A 25 22.15 -7.54 1.62
C GLY A 25 21.26 -6.45 1.03
N TYR A 26 20.09 -6.80 0.49
CA TYR A 26 19.12 -5.83 -0.02
C TYR A 26 17.84 -5.73 0.81
N ASP A 27 17.73 -6.44 1.93
CA ASP A 27 16.53 -6.38 2.80
C ASP A 27 16.16 -4.95 3.22
N MET A 28 17.15 -4.12 3.51
CA MET A 28 16.93 -2.71 3.87
C MET A 28 16.49 -1.86 2.69
N ASP A 29 17.09 -2.07 1.51
CA ASP A 29 16.68 -1.40 0.28
C ASP A 29 15.27 -1.82 -0.15
N ASP A 30 14.96 -3.11 -0.10
CA ASP A 30 13.65 -3.66 -0.43
C ASP A 30 12.57 -3.14 0.54
N TRP A 31 12.91 -2.94 1.82
CA TRP A 31 12.01 -2.29 2.77
C TRP A 31 11.82 -0.79 2.50
N LEU A 32 12.89 -0.04 2.23
CA LEU A 32 12.79 1.39 1.87
C LEU A 32 11.98 1.61 0.58
N GLU A 33 12.17 0.75 -0.42
CA GLU A 33 11.43 0.80 -1.68
C GLU A 33 9.94 0.48 -1.44
N ALA A 34 9.65 -0.53 -0.62
CA ALA A 34 8.29 -0.87 -0.23
C ALA A 34 7.59 0.27 0.50
N GLU A 35 8.28 0.94 1.42
CA GLU A 35 7.72 2.09 2.15
C GLU A 35 7.39 3.25 1.21
N ARG A 36 8.29 3.58 0.28
CA ARG A 36 8.03 4.60 -0.77
C ARG A 36 6.81 4.25 -1.60
N ILE A 37 6.70 2.99 -2.06
CA ILE A 37 5.58 2.54 -2.88
C ILE A 37 4.25 2.65 -2.12
N VAL A 38 4.21 2.21 -0.87
CA VAL A 38 2.99 2.25 -0.04
C VAL A 38 2.60 3.69 0.27
N LEU A 39 3.54 4.55 0.67
CA LEU A 39 3.28 5.97 0.91
C LEU A 39 2.77 6.68 -0.34
N GLU A 40 3.35 6.43 -1.51
CA GLU A 40 2.90 7.02 -2.77
C GLU A 40 1.50 6.51 -3.16
N ARG A 41 1.23 5.21 -2.98
CA ARG A 41 -0.10 4.63 -3.17
C ARG A 41 -1.12 5.25 -2.23
N TYR A 42 -0.76 5.43 -0.95
CA TYR A 42 -1.65 5.99 0.06
C TYR A 42 -1.96 7.46 -0.24
N ALA A 43 -0.94 8.24 -0.61
CA ALA A 43 -1.10 9.63 -1.04
C ALA A 43 -2.00 9.74 -2.30
N LYS A 44 -1.79 8.86 -3.29
CA LYS A 44 -2.66 8.76 -4.47
C LYS A 44 -4.07 8.33 -4.09
N ARG A 45 -4.23 7.39 -3.16
CA ARG A 45 -5.52 6.88 -2.70
C ARG A 45 -6.31 7.95 -1.96
N ILE A 46 -5.67 8.72 -1.07
CA ILE A 46 -6.28 9.88 -0.41
C ILE A 46 -6.72 10.93 -1.43
N LYS A 47 -5.88 11.27 -2.42
CA LYS A 47 -6.28 12.18 -3.50
C LYS A 47 -7.48 11.63 -4.29
N LYS A 48 -7.47 10.34 -4.62
CA LYS A 48 -8.53 9.68 -5.39
C LYS A 48 -9.81 9.45 -4.57
N GLU A 49 -9.73 9.35 -3.26
CA GLU A 49 -10.87 9.34 -2.33
C GLU A 49 -11.45 10.74 -2.16
N ALA A 50 -10.60 11.77 -2.09
CA ALA A 50 -11.03 13.17 -2.07
C ALA A 50 -11.70 13.60 -3.40
N GLU A 51 -11.28 13.03 -4.54
CA GLU A 51 -11.88 13.30 -5.85
C GLU A 51 -13.07 12.39 -6.22
N LYS A 52 -13.46 11.43 -5.37
CA LYS A 52 -14.68 10.65 -5.57
C LYS A 52 -15.82 11.20 -4.72
N PRO A 53 -16.67 12.11 -5.23
CA PRO A 53 -17.92 12.40 -4.57
C PRO A 53 -18.79 11.13 -4.62
N SER A 54 -19.19 10.64 -3.44
CA SER A 54 -20.47 9.96 -3.21
C SER A 54 -21.02 9.10 -4.36
N LYS A 55 -20.63 7.82 -4.43
CA LYS A 55 -21.45 6.79 -5.10
C LYS A 55 -21.65 5.53 -4.24
N THR A 56 -22.16 5.71 -3.02
CA THR A 56 -22.97 4.67 -2.34
C THR A 56 -24.02 5.32 -1.43
N LYS A 57 -25.00 6.00 -2.02
CA LYS A 57 -26.38 5.91 -1.52
C LYS A 57 -27.22 5.29 -2.65
N ALA A 58 -28.18 4.46 -2.27
CA ALA A 58 -29.25 3.84 -3.08
C ALA A 58 -28.98 2.49 -3.77
N LYS A 59 -28.94 1.42 -2.96
CA LYS A 59 -29.70 0.17 -3.20
C LYS A 59 -30.13 -0.32 -1.80
N LYS A 60 -31.38 -0.56 -1.43
CA LYS A 60 -32.71 -0.48 -2.05
C LYS A 60 -33.69 -0.56 -0.87
N ALA A 61 -34.53 0.45 -0.67
CA ALA A 61 -35.77 0.29 0.08
C ALA A 61 -36.83 -0.19 -0.92
N LYS A 62 -37.33 -1.41 -0.75
CA LYS A 62 -38.72 -1.83 -0.99
C LYS A 62 -38.87 -3.29 -0.61
#